data_AF-A0A495L7W8-F1
#
_entry.id   AF-A0A495L7W8-F1
#
_cell.length_a   1.000
_cell.length_b   1.000
_cell.length_c   1.000
_cell.angle_alpha   90.00
_cell.angle_beta   90.00
_cell.angle_gamma   90.00
#
_symmetry.space_group_name_H-M   'P 1'
#
loop_
_entity.id
_entity.type
_entity.pdbx_description
1 polymer ?
#
loop_
_entity_poly.entity_id
_entity_poly.type
_entity_poly.pdbx_seq_one_letter_code
_entity_poly.pdbx_strand_id
1 'polypeptide(L)'
;MYVPSPTRLQCPDLRDLSSPPVVGDLCPGYRLARWDSPADLAPECRDRLHHLLRDLAARAFAADHSGYWRGRVSAGFFDQISTLALVLGPDGEPVGWGGYHRRRFAGRRALYLDAAGVVPAHRRFGLSAALMAHFLTREVLAHPFSSTYVVLRTRHPAVYSAWRDGLGPHRVHPHRDRPLPVRVRRLAGDAAAWLGDGPRLEPDTLLVRGAYRMFDGDIYGVRPHSGDERLDAYFAREVGPKDALLVVARVGAPSLVRILAGRAMARRSAGRPPSGGRPSHVRPEEQVHRSVPNGAGASGLIPGARP
;
A
#
# COMPACT_ATOMS: atom_id res chain seq x y z
N MET A 1 -32.32 -7.94 15.57
CA MET A 1 -31.38 -8.09 14.44
C MET A 1 -31.21 -6.70 13.82
N TYR A 2 -30.18 -5.96 14.21
CA TYR A 2 -29.97 -4.57 13.75
C TYR A 2 -29.24 -4.63 12.40
N VAL A 3 -29.96 -4.36 11.31
CA VAL A 3 -29.36 -4.15 10.00
C VAL A 3 -28.84 -2.71 10.00
N PRO A 4 -27.52 -2.46 9.97
CA PRO A 4 -27.02 -1.10 9.91
C PRO A 4 -27.55 -0.45 8.64
N SER A 5 -28.15 0.74 8.75
CA SER A 5 -28.51 1.53 7.58
C SER A 5 -27.26 1.76 6.73
N PRO A 6 -27.29 1.52 5.40
CA PRO A 6 -26.14 1.78 4.56
C PRO A 6 -25.81 3.27 4.64
N THR A 7 -24.71 3.60 5.30
CA THR A 7 -24.20 4.97 5.39
C THR A 7 -24.03 5.49 3.97
N ARG A 8 -24.91 6.39 3.53
CA ARG A 8 -24.90 6.91 2.15
C ARG A 8 -23.50 7.44 1.82
N LEU A 9 -22.95 6.97 0.71
CA LEU A 9 -21.72 7.49 0.13
C LEU A 9 -21.97 8.94 -0.31
N GLN A 10 -21.28 9.87 0.31
CA GLN A 10 -21.40 11.29 -0.02
C GLN A 10 -20.64 11.65 -1.30
N CYS A 11 -19.53 10.94 -1.59
CA CYS A 11 -18.73 11.12 -2.81
C CYS A 11 -19.55 10.76 -4.08
N PRO A 12 -19.80 11.72 -4.99
CA PRO A 12 -20.53 11.47 -6.24
C PRO A 12 -19.88 10.39 -7.11
N ASP A 13 -18.55 10.29 -7.12
CA ASP A 13 -17.81 9.32 -7.93
C ASP A 13 -18.04 7.87 -7.50
N LEU A 14 -18.52 7.66 -6.27
CA LEU A 14 -18.83 6.33 -5.73
C LEU A 14 -20.32 6.04 -5.69
N ARG A 15 -21.16 6.99 -6.13
CA ARG A 15 -22.60 6.76 -6.31
C ARG A 15 -22.84 5.99 -7.60
N ASP A 16 -23.87 5.15 -7.55
CA ASP A 16 -24.41 4.42 -8.69
C ASP A 16 -23.39 3.46 -9.35
N LEU A 17 -22.43 2.95 -8.57
CA LEU A 17 -21.57 1.86 -9.01
C LEU A 17 -22.38 0.57 -9.07
N SER A 18 -22.21 -0.22 -10.13
CA SER A 18 -22.93 -1.48 -10.35
C SER A 18 -22.75 -2.49 -9.22
N SER A 19 -21.62 -2.41 -8.51
CA SER A 19 -21.32 -3.18 -7.30
C SER A 19 -20.86 -2.20 -6.21
N PRO A 20 -21.70 -1.91 -5.20
CA PRO A 20 -21.37 -0.93 -4.18
C PRO A 20 -20.25 -1.45 -3.26
N PRO A 21 -19.32 -0.57 -2.81
CA PRO A 21 -18.30 -0.97 -1.87
C PRO A 21 -18.88 -1.31 -0.50
N VAL A 22 -18.20 -2.19 0.23
CA VAL A 22 -18.37 -2.30 1.68
C VAL A 22 -17.71 -1.09 2.33
N VAL A 23 -18.50 -0.29 3.04
CA VAL A 23 -18.04 0.93 3.72
C VAL A 23 -17.90 0.68 5.21
N GLY A 24 -16.78 1.09 5.81
CA GLY A 24 -16.58 1.03 7.25
C GLY A 24 -15.51 2.00 7.74
N ASP A 25 -15.35 2.11 9.05
CA ASP A 25 -14.33 2.99 9.63
C ASP A 25 -12.93 2.40 9.45
N LEU A 26 -11.97 3.26 9.12
CA LEU A 26 -10.55 2.90 9.05
C LEU A 26 -9.80 3.36 10.31
N CYS A 27 -10.00 4.63 10.66
CA CYS A 27 -9.51 5.28 11.87
C CYS A 27 -10.35 6.54 12.15
N PRO A 28 -10.21 7.19 13.31
CA PRO A 28 -11.01 8.37 13.63
C PRO A 28 -10.97 9.42 12.50
N GLY A 29 -12.15 9.79 12.00
CA GLY A 29 -12.31 10.76 10.90
C GLY A 29 -12.11 10.21 9.49
N TYR A 30 -11.77 8.93 9.30
CA TYR A 30 -11.53 8.33 7.99
C TYR A 30 -12.29 7.02 7.81
N ARG A 31 -12.87 6.85 6.63
CA ARG A 31 -13.59 5.64 6.23
C ARG A 31 -12.84 4.89 5.14
N LEU A 32 -13.22 3.64 4.95
CA LEU A 32 -12.75 2.77 3.90
C LEU A 32 -13.93 2.37 3.02
N ALA A 33 -13.82 2.56 1.70
CA ALA A 33 -14.72 1.97 0.72
C ALA A 33 -13.96 0.83 0.01
N ARG A 34 -14.47 -0.40 0.10
CA ARG A 34 -13.73 -1.61 -0.25
C ARG A 34 -14.52 -2.57 -1.13
N TRP A 35 -13.88 -3.11 -2.17
CA TRP A 35 -14.41 -4.14 -3.05
C TRP A 35 -13.62 -5.44 -2.86
N ASP A 36 -14.33 -6.53 -2.52
CA ASP A 36 -13.76 -7.89 -2.47
C ASP A 36 -13.63 -8.54 -3.84
N SER A 37 -14.45 -8.10 -4.79
CA SER A 37 -14.48 -8.59 -6.17
C SER A 37 -14.55 -7.39 -7.12
N PRO A 38 -13.44 -6.67 -7.36
CA PRO A 38 -13.42 -5.55 -8.30
C PRO A 38 -13.79 -5.96 -9.73
N ALA A 39 -13.68 -7.25 -10.07
CA ALA A 39 -14.16 -7.83 -11.32
C ALA A 39 -15.68 -7.79 -11.49
N ASP A 40 -16.47 -7.62 -10.42
CA ASP A 40 -17.94 -7.58 -10.54
C ASP A 40 -18.46 -6.19 -10.95
N LEU A 41 -17.56 -5.20 -11.05
CA LEU A 41 -17.90 -3.87 -11.54
C LEU A 41 -18.17 -3.90 -13.05
N ALA A 42 -19.24 -3.23 -13.49
CA ALA A 42 -19.54 -3.02 -14.90
C ALA A 42 -18.41 -2.19 -15.55
N PRO A 43 -18.15 -2.36 -16.85
CA PRO A 43 -17.07 -1.66 -17.55
C PRO A 43 -17.03 -0.15 -17.31
N GLU A 44 -18.18 0.53 -17.35
CA GLU A 44 -18.29 1.98 -17.16
C GLU A 44 -17.92 2.39 -15.72
N CYS A 45 -18.25 1.55 -14.74
CA CYS A 45 -17.88 1.76 -13.34
C CYS A 45 -16.38 1.54 -13.13
N ARG A 46 -15.77 0.58 -13.83
CA ARG A 46 -14.32 0.37 -13.83
C ARG A 46 -13.60 1.56 -14.43
N ASP A 47 -14.13 2.13 -15.51
CA ASP A 47 -13.56 3.33 -16.15
C ASP A 47 -13.61 4.55 -15.23
N ARG A 48 -14.74 4.77 -14.54
CA ARG A 48 -14.85 5.82 -13.51
C ARG A 48 -13.82 5.64 -12.39
N LEU A 49 -13.70 4.42 -11.85
CA LEU A 49 -12.71 4.13 -10.81
C LEU A 49 -11.27 4.23 -11.32
N HIS A 50 -11.01 3.90 -12.58
CA HIS A 50 -9.71 4.09 -13.19
C HIS A 50 -9.32 5.57 -13.23
N HIS A 51 -10.20 6.46 -13.71
CA HIS A 51 -9.94 7.90 -13.71
C HIS A 51 -9.65 8.41 -12.29
N LEU A 52 -10.48 8.01 -11.33
CA LEU A 52 -10.29 8.37 -9.92
C LEU A 52 -8.94 7.88 -9.36
N LEU A 53 -8.54 6.64 -9.64
CA LEU A 53 -7.27 6.07 -9.17
C LEU A 53 -6.07 6.75 -9.83
N ARG A 54 -6.15 7.05 -11.12
CA ARG A 54 -5.12 7.80 -11.84
C ARG A 54 -4.92 9.18 -11.24
N ASP A 55 -6.01 9.91 -11.02
CA ASP A 55 -5.97 11.28 -10.50
C ASP A 55 -5.51 11.30 -9.02
N LEU A 56 -5.94 10.32 -8.22
CA LEU A 56 -5.40 10.08 -6.88
C LEU A 56 -3.90 9.80 -6.91
N ALA A 57 -3.43 8.98 -7.85
CA ALA A 57 -2.02 8.65 -7.95
C ALA A 57 -1.17 9.85 -8.35
N ALA A 58 -1.64 10.65 -9.31
CA ALA A 58 -0.97 11.89 -9.69
C ALA A 58 -0.80 12.83 -8.49
N ARG A 59 -1.88 13.06 -7.71
CA ARG A 59 -1.83 13.86 -6.48
C ARG A 59 -0.95 13.24 -5.39
N ALA A 60 -1.02 11.92 -5.23
CA ALA A 60 -0.28 11.22 -4.18
C ALA A 60 1.21 11.11 -4.46
N PHE A 61 1.66 11.15 -5.71
CA PHE A 61 3.07 11.06 -6.05
C PHE A 61 3.68 12.36 -6.56
N ALA A 62 2.85 13.37 -6.82
CA ALA A 62 3.25 14.62 -7.48
C ALA A 62 4.00 14.34 -8.79
N ALA A 63 3.52 13.36 -9.55
CA ALA A 63 4.12 12.87 -10.79
C ALA A 63 3.03 12.33 -11.71
N ASP A 64 3.19 12.48 -13.03
CA ASP A 64 2.24 11.93 -13.99
C ASP A 64 2.48 10.43 -14.18
N HIS A 65 1.48 9.64 -13.79
CA HIS A 65 1.47 8.18 -13.92
C HIS A 65 0.38 7.70 -14.89
N SER A 66 -0.11 8.57 -15.77
CA SER A 66 -1.20 8.26 -16.69
C SER A 66 -0.88 7.10 -17.64
N GLY A 67 0.32 7.08 -18.22
CA GLY A 67 0.78 5.98 -19.09
C GLY A 67 0.81 4.64 -18.34
N TYR A 68 1.35 4.65 -17.12
CA TYR A 68 1.38 3.50 -16.23
C TYR A 68 -0.03 2.97 -15.92
N TRP A 69 -0.96 3.83 -15.52
CA TRP A 69 -2.32 3.41 -15.16
C TRP A 69 -3.12 2.91 -16.36
N ARG A 70 -2.95 3.54 -17.53
CA ARG A 70 -3.57 3.08 -18.77
C ARG A 70 -3.12 1.67 -19.12
N GLY A 71 -1.80 1.44 -19.14
CA GLY A 71 -1.22 0.12 -19.40
C GLY A 71 -1.66 -0.93 -18.37
N ARG A 72 -1.77 -0.52 -17.11
CA ARG A 72 -2.23 -1.39 -16.01
C ARG A 72 -3.69 -1.82 -16.18
N VAL A 73 -4.59 -0.90 -16.53
CA VAL A 73 -6.00 -1.21 -16.75
C VAL A 73 -6.19 -2.05 -18.01
N SER A 74 -5.49 -1.73 -19.11
CA SER A 74 -5.54 -2.55 -20.32
C SER A 74 -5.03 -3.99 -20.10
N ALA A 75 -4.20 -4.21 -19.09
CA ALA A 75 -3.76 -5.54 -18.67
C ALA A 75 -4.77 -6.28 -17.76
N GLY A 76 -5.99 -5.76 -17.57
CA GLY A 76 -7.03 -6.42 -16.77
C GLY A 76 -6.88 -6.21 -15.26
N PHE A 77 -6.46 -5.02 -14.82
CA PHE A 77 -6.24 -4.72 -13.40
C PHE A 77 -7.38 -5.17 -12.48
N PHE A 78 -8.62 -4.78 -12.80
CA PHE A 78 -9.80 -5.07 -11.99
C PHE A 78 -10.14 -6.56 -11.96
N ASP A 79 -9.83 -7.30 -13.02
CA ASP A 79 -10.06 -8.74 -13.10
C ASP A 79 -9.05 -9.54 -12.26
N GLN A 80 -7.88 -8.95 -12.00
CA GLN A 80 -6.77 -9.63 -11.37
C GLN A 80 -6.58 -9.28 -9.88
N ILE A 81 -6.99 -8.08 -9.46
CA ILE A 81 -6.86 -7.62 -8.08
C ILE A 81 -7.89 -8.27 -7.15
N SER A 82 -7.43 -8.86 -6.05
CA SER A 82 -8.31 -9.61 -5.13
C SER A 82 -9.07 -8.71 -4.16
N THR A 83 -8.57 -7.51 -3.89
CA THR A 83 -9.30 -6.51 -3.12
C THR A 83 -8.75 -5.14 -3.48
N LEU A 84 -9.66 -4.21 -3.77
CA LEU A 84 -9.37 -2.80 -3.95
C LEU A 84 -10.04 -2.03 -2.82
N ALA A 85 -9.39 -0.97 -2.33
CA ALA A 85 -10.02 -0.05 -1.40
C ALA A 85 -9.58 1.40 -1.63
N LEU A 86 -10.52 2.30 -1.37
CA LEU A 86 -10.31 3.74 -1.28
C LEU A 86 -10.39 4.17 0.18
N VAL A 87 -9.49 5.05 0.58
CA VAL A 87 -9.55 5.75 1.87
C VAL A 87 -10.33 7.04 1.64
N LEU A 88 -11.42 7.21 2.38
CA LEU A 88 -12.27 8.38 2.33
C LEU A 88 -11.92 9.31 3.49
N GLY A 89 -11.74 10.59 3.17
CA GLY A 89 -11.51 11.67 4.12
C GLY A 89 -12.74 12.00 4.97
N PRO A 90 -12.60 12.93 5.94
CA PRO A 90 -13.71 13.37 6.78
C PRO A 90 -14.88 14.00 6.00
N ASP A 91 -14.58 14.63 4.87
CA ASP A 91 -15.53 15.20 3.90
C ASP A 91 -16.15 14.13 2.97
N GLY A 92 -15.71 12.89 3.07
CA GLY A 92 -16.13 11.79 2.20
C GLY A 92 -15.35 11.68 0.90
N GLU A 93 -14.41 12.59 0.63
CA GLU A 93 -13.61 12.57 -0.59
C GLU A 93 -12.54 11.47 -0.57
N PRO A 94 -12.21 10.84 -1.71
CA PRO A 94 -11.09 9.92 -1.79
C PRO A 94 -9.77 10.67 -1.55
N VAL A 95 -9.00 10.21 -0.56
CA VAL A 95 -7.69 10.76 -0.17
C VAL A 95 -6.56 9.75 -0.29
N GLY A 96 -6.88 8.50 -0.62
CA GLY A 96 -5.89 7.46 -0.85
C GLY A 96 -6.53 6.18 -1.37
N TRP A 97 -5.68 5.22 -1.73
CA TRP A 97 -6.11 3.91 -2.18
C TRP A 97 -5.09 2.85 -1.76
N GLY A 98 -5.50 1.60 -1.87
CA GLY A 98 -4.60 0.46 -1.83
C GLY A 98 -5.32 -0.80 -2.23
N GLY A 99 -4.54 -1.84 -2.44
CA GLY A 99 -5.09 -3.12 -2.83
C GLY A 99 -4.11 -4.25 -2.63
N TYR A 100 -4.58 -5.47 -2.81
CA TYR A 100 -3.72 -6.64 -2.77
C TYR A 100 -4.26 -7.78 -3.64
N HIS A 101 -3.35 -8.68 -3.98
CA HIS A 101 -3.65 -9.96 -4.61
C HIS A 101 -3.48 -11.08 -3.61
N ARG A 102 -4.44 -12.00 -3.56
CA ARG A 102 -4.27 -13.29 -2.92
C ARG A 102 -3.58 -14.21 -3.91
N ARG A 103 -2.40 -14.72 -3.56
CA ARG A 103 -1.64 -15.65 -4.40
C ARG A 103 -1.07 -16.78 -3.55
N ARG A 104 -0.57 -17.79 -4.24
CA ARG A 104 0.30 -18.80 -3.65
C ARG A 104 1.68 -18.70 -4.29
N PHE A 105 2.68 -18.37 -3.50
CA PHE A 105 4.08 -18.38 -3.91
C PHE A 105 4.79 -19.48 -3.13
N ALA A 106 5.61 -20.27 -3.80
CA ALA A 106 6.27 -21.46 -3.27
C ALA A 106 5.30 -22.38 -2.48
N GLY A 107 4.07 -22.53 -3.00
CA GLY A 107 2.99 -23.30 -2.38
C GLY A 107 2.38 -22.70 -1.11
N ARG A 108 2.77 -21.49 -0.69
CA ARG A 108 2.31 -20.82 0.54
C ARG A 108 1.38 -19.65 0.26
N ARG A 109 0.41 -19.43 1.16
CA ARG A 109 -0.48 -18.27 1.10
C ARG A 109 0.33 -16.98 1.18
N ALA A 110 0.15 -16.12 0.19
CA ALA A 110 0.80 -14.83 0.12
C ALA A 110 -0.21 -13.75 -0.26
N LEU A 111 -0.02 -12.57 0.33
CA LEU A 111 -0.66 -11.33 -0.11
C LEU A 111 0.41 -10.53 -0.83
N TYR A 112 0.23 -10.30 -2.12
CA TYR A 112 1.02 -9.28 -2.79
C TYR A 112 0.34 -7.94 -2.60
N LEU A 113 0.95 -7.04 -1.81
CA LEU A 113 0.45 -5.70 -1.62
C LEU A 113 0.74 -4.88 -2.86
N ASP A 114 -0.36 -4.46 -3.47
CA ASP A 114 -0.34 -3.72 -4.69
C ASP A 114 -0.23 -2.21 -4.40
N ALA A 115 -0.26 -1.39 -5.45
CA ALA A 115 -0.04 0.05 -5.34
C ALA A 115 -0.96 0.65 -4.30
N ALA A 116 -0.35 1.32 -3.32
CA ALA A 116 -1.04 2.14 -2.35
C ALA A 116 -0.42 3.54 -2.37
N GLY A 117 -1.27 4.52 -2.12
CA GLY A 117 -0.87 5.91 -2.02
C GLY A 117 -1.89 6.72 -1.23
N VAL A 118 -1.39 7.76 -0.58
CA VAL A 118 -2.17 8.71 0.20
C VAL A 118 -1.69 10.10 -0.19
N VAL A 119 -2.64 10.99 -0.48
CA VAL A 119 -2.31 12.35 -0.89
C VAL A 119 -1.58 13.09 0.25
N PRO A 120 -0.61 13.98 -0.06
CA PRO A 120 0.31 14.55 0.94
C PRO A 120 -0.35 15.12 2.19
N ALA A 121 -1.45 15.87 2.03
CA ALA A 121 -2.20 16.50 3.14
C ALA A 121 -2.67 15.51 4.22
N HIS A 122 -2.81 14.23 3.88
CA HIS A 122 -3.34 13.20 4.77
C HIS A 122 -2.30 12.17 5.25
N ARG A 123 -1.03 12.26 4.82
CA ARG A 123 0.00 11.26 5.15
C ARG A 123 0.32 11.17 6.64
N ARG A 124 0.23 12.28 7.37
CA ARG A 124 0.52 12.35 8.82
C ARG A 124 -0.45 11.55 9.69
N PHE A 125 -1.60 11.16 9.17
CA PHE A 125 -2.64 10.44 9.93
C PHE A 125 -2.44 8.91 9.96
N GLY A 126 -1.34 8.40 9.40
CA GLY A 126 -1.02 6.97 9.45
C GLY A 126 -2.01 6.09 8.68
N LEU A 127 -2.62 6.64 7.63
CA LEU A 127 -3.67 6.00 6.83
C LEU A 127 -3.18 4.74 6.13
N SER A 128 -1.98 4.77 5.54
CA SER A 128 -1.42 3.59 4.87
C SER A 128 -1.19 2.45 5.85
N ALA A 129 -0.66 2.74 7.04
CA ALA A 129 -0.50 1.74 8.08
C ALA A 129 -1.86 1.22 8.60
N ALA A 130 -2.89 2.08 8.66
CA ALA A 130 -4.25 1.66 8.99
C ALA A 130 -4.82 0.72 7.94
N LEU A 131 -4.65 1.06 6.66
CA LEU A 131 -5.11 0.28 5.52
C LEU A 131 -4.44 -1.09 5.47
N MET A 132 -3.11 -1.12 5.64
CA MET A 132 -2.38 -2.38 5.70
C MET A 132 -2.82 -3.23 6.90
N ALA A 133 -2.97 -2.64 8.09
CA ALA A 133 -3.49 -3.36 9.25
C ALA A 133 -4.90 -3.92 9.00
N HIS A 134 -5.77 -3.19 8.31
CA HIS A 134 -7.10 -3.65 7.92
C HIS A 134 -7.03 -4.88 7.01
N PHE A 135 -6.24 -4.81 5.92
CA PHE A 135 -6.06 -5.94 5.00
C PHE A 135 -5.47 -7.17 5.70
N LEU A 136 -4.41 -6.99 6.49
CA LEU A 136 -3.77 -8.08 7.23
C LEU A 136 -4.72 -8.69 8.25
N THR A 137 -5.50 -7.88 8.97
CA THR A 137 -6.48 -8.37 9.95
C THR A 137 -7.47 -9.31 9.30
N ARG A 138 -8.08 -8.89 8.20
CA ARG A 138 -9.06 -9.71 7.48
C ARG A 138 -8.47 -11.04 7.03
N GLU A 139 -7.30 -11.01 6.42
CA GLU A 139 -6.69 -12.20 5.83
C GLU A 139 -6.13 -13.17 6.87
N VAL A 140 -5.62 -12.67 7.99
CA VAL A 140 -5.13 -13.50 9.10
C VAL A 140 -6.30 -14.10 9.89
N LEU A 141 -7.36 -13.33 10.16
CA LEU A 141 -8.52 -13.85 10.89
C LEU A 141 -9.29 -14.90 10.10
N ALA A 142 -9.29 -14.83 8.76
CA ALA A 142 -9.85 -15.88 7.93
C ALA A 142 -9.05 -17.20 8.00
N HIS A 143 -7.78 -17.17 8.43
CA HIS A 143 -6.92 -18.37 8.50
C HIS A 143 -5.95 -18.33 9.70
N PRO A 144 -6.47 -18.32 10.94
CA PRO A 144 -5.70 -17.95 12.14
C PRO A 144 -4.56 -18.91 12.45
N PHE A 145 -4.69 -20.18 12.05
CA PHE A 145 -3.70 -21.24 12.29
C PHE A 145 -2.58 -21.31 11.24
N SER A 146 -2.59 -20.42 10.25
CA SER A 146 -1.62 -20.46 9.16
C SER A 146 -0.90 -19.11 9.00
N SER A 147 0.42 -19.16 8.83
CA SER A 147 1.19 -17.96 8.51
C SER A 147 0.89 -17.48 7.10
N THR A 148 0.67 -16.18 6.98
CA THR A 148 0.54 -15.44 5.72
C THR A 148 1.87 -14.82 5.37
N TYR A 149 2.32 -15.00 4.14
CA TYR A 149 3.40 -14.16 3.62
C TYR A 149 2.82 -12.89 3.04
N VAL A 150 3.53 -11.79 3.20
CA VAL A 150 3.20 -10.52 2.57
C VAL A 150 4.38 -10.19 1.68
N VAL A 151 4.10 -9.87 0.43
CA VAL A 151 5.10 -9.50 -0.56
C VAL A 151 4.76 -8.11 -1.06
N LEU A 152 5.75 -7.23 -1.19
CA LEU A 152 5.57 -5.91 -1.77
C LEU A 152 6.85 -5.45 -2.45
N ARG A 153 6.72 -4.63 -3.50
CA ARG A 153 7.85 -3.96 -4.13
C ARG A 153 7.93 -2.54 -3.62
N THR A 154 9.09 -2.09 -3.17
CA THR A 154 9.23 -0.69 -2.76
C THR A 154 10.59 -0.12 -3.08
N ARG A 155 10.61 1.15 -3.48
CA ARG A 155 11.80 2.01 -3.52
C ARG A 155 11.85 2.98 -2.33
N HIS A 156 10.87 2.92 -1.44
CA HIS A 156 10.73 3.88 -0.35
C HIS A 156 11.36 3.32 0.94
N PRO A 157 12.48 3.87 1.44
CA PRO A 157 13.14 3.36 2.65
C PRO A 157 12.23 3.38 3.87
N ALA A 158 11.41 4.43 4.04
CA ALA A 158 10.44 4.50 5.13
C ALA A 158 9.39 3.37 5.11
N VAL A 159 9.01 2.86 3.94
CA VAL A 159 8.10 1.70 3.84
C VAL A 159 8.80 0.48 4.39
N TYR A 160 10.01 0.19 3.91
CA TYR A 160 10.79 -0.94 4.40
C TYR A 160 11.05 -0.84 5.92
N SER A 161 11.39 0.34 6.43
CA SER A 161 11.54 0.58 7.88
C SER A 161 10.25 0.27 8.62
N ALA A 162 9.11 0.84 8.21
CA ALA A 162 7.83 0.65 8.87
C ALA A 162 7.43 -0.83 8.98
N TRP A 163 7.71 -1.63 7.94
CA TRP A 163 7.50 -3.09 8.01
C TRP A 163 8.43 -3.76 9.01
N ARG A 164 9.72 -3.41 9.01
CA ARG A 164 10.70 -3.96 9.98
C ARG A 164 10.37 -3.60 11.41
N ASP A 165 9.98 -2.35 11.67
CA ASP A 165 9.64 -1.86 13.00
C ASP A 165 8.34 -2.51 13.51
N GLY A 166 7.35 -2.66 12.62
CA GLY A 166 6.05 -3.25 12.98
C GLY A 166 6.06 -4.76 13.21
N LEU A 167 6.87 -5.52 12.46
CA LEU A 167 6.90 -6.99 12.55
C LEU A 167 8.15 -7.54 13.25
N GLY A 168 9.17 -6.71 13.42
CA GLY A 168 10.49 -7.09 13.90
C GLY A 168 11.42 -7.57 12.77
N PRO A 169 12.75 -7.41 12.95
CA PRO A 169 13.76 -7.64 11.92
C PRO A 169 13.86 -9.10 11.46
N HIS A 170 13.39 -10.06 12.24
CA HIS A 170 13.44 -11.49 11.89
C HIS A 170 12.30 -11.94 10.97
N ARG A 171 11.30 -11.08 10.76
CA ARG A 171 10.10 -11.41 9.99
C ARG A 171 10.02 -10.71 8.65
N VAL A 172 10.92 -9.78 8.37
CA VAL A 172 10.94 -8.96 7.17
C VAL A 172 12.27 -9.17 6.47
N HIS A 173 12.19 -9.51 5.19
CA HIS A 173 13.33 -9.79 4.34
C HIS A 173 13.30 -8.88 3.10
N PRO A 174 14.45 -8.53 2.53
CA PRO A 174 15.80 -8.93 2.94
C PRO A 174 16.24 -8.25 4.24
N HIS A 175 17.28 -8.80 4.88
CA HIS A 175 17.93 -8.19 6.05
C HIS A 175 19.43 -8.19 5.77
N ARG A 176 20.09 -7.03 5.84
CA ARG A 176 21.49 -6.86 5.37
C ARG A 176 22.47 -7.77 6.10
N ASP A 177 22.29 -7.93 7.40
CA ASP A 177 23.24 -8.67 8.24
C ASP A 177 22.94 -10.16 8.33
N ARG A 178 22.05 -10.69 7.48
CA ARG A 178 21.59 -12.08 7.57
C ARG A 178 21.42 -12.71 6.20
N PRO A 179 21.80 -13.98 6.03
CA PRO A 179 21.53 -14.70 4.80
C PRO A 179 20.02 -14.83 4.59
N LEU A 180 19.59 -14.77 3.33
CA LEU A 180 18.20 -15.00 2.97
C LEU A 180 17.82 -16.46 3.16
N PRO A 181 16.74 -16.76 3.91
CA PRO A 181 16.24 -18.13 3.99
C PRO A 181 15.85 -18.66 2.61
N VAL A 182 16.18 -19.91 2.31
CA VAL A 182 15.85 -20.57 1.02
C VAL A 182 14.36 -20.40 0.65
N ARG A 183 13.49 -20.52 1.65
CA ARG A 183 12.04 -20.33 1.46
C ARG A 183 11.68 -18.92 1.01
N VAL A 184 12.32 -17.91 1.57
CA VAL A 184 12.11 -16.50 1.20
C VAL A 184 12.56 -16.27 -0.23
N ARG A 185 13.72 -16.81 -0.63
CA ARG A 185 14.20 -16.72 -2.02
C ARG A 185 13.22 -17.34 -3.01
N ARG A 186 12.67 -18.53 -2.70
CA ARG A 186 11.64 -19.17 -3.55
C ARG A 186 10.35 -18.35 -3.63
N LEU A 187 9.86 -17.83 -2.50
CA LEU A 187 8.69 -16.95 -2.46
C LEU A 187 8.89 -15.69 -3.33
N ALA A 188 10.06 -15.07 -3.19
CA ALA A 188 10.43 -13.89 -3.96
C ALA A 188 10.59 -14.21 -5.45
N GLY A 189 11.19 -15.35 -5.79
CA GLY A 189 11.32 -15.83 -7.18
C GLY A 189 9.97 -16.03 -7.86
N ASP A 190 9.05 -16.75 -7.22
CA ASP A 190 7.70 -16.96 -7.75
C ASP A 190 6.92 -15.63 -7.86
N ALA A 191 7.06 -14.75 -6.86
CA ALA A 191 6.45 -13.43 -6.92
C ALA A 191 7.04 -12.59 -8.07
N ALA A 192 8.35 -12.54 -8.24
CA ALA A 192 8.99 -11.82 -9.33
C ALA A 192 8.61 -12.39 -10.70
N ALA A 193 8.57 -13.72 -10.85
CA ALA A 193 8.10 -14.37 -12.06
C ALA A 193 6.65 -13.98 -12.36
N TRP A 194 5.77 -14.05 -11.35
CA TRP A 194 4.39 -13.57 -11.45
C TRP A 194 4.28 -12.06 -11.67
N LEU A 195 5.30 -11.25 -11.44
CA LEU A 195 5.28 -9.81 -11.74
C LEU A 195 5.85 -9.50 -13.14
N GLY A 196 6.32 -10.52 -13.87
CA GLY A 196 7.07 -10.36 -15.12
C GLY A 196 8.51 -9.85 -14.91
N ASP A 197 9.01 -9.91 -13.68
CA ASP A 197 10.31 -9.44 -13.22
C ASP A 197 11.31 -10.55 -12.87
N GLY A 198 10.92 -11.82 -13.01
CA GLY A 198 11.73 -12.99 -12.64
C GLY A 198 13.20 -12.92 -13.07
N PRO A 199 13.52 -12.68 -14.36
CA PRO A 199 14.90 -12.60 -14.84
C PRO A 199 15.72 -11.42 -14.27
N ARG A 200 15.05 -10.43 -13.66
CA ARG A 200 15.68 -9.22 -13.10
C ARG A 200 15.73 -9.24 -11.56
N LEU A 201 15.25 -10.31 -10.93
CA LEU A 201 15.37 -10.49 -9.49
C LEU A 201 16.77 -11.01 -9.16
N GLU A 202 17.49 -10.27 -8.33
CA GLU A 202 18.69 -10.75 -7.65
C GLU A 202 18.28 -11.61 -6.44
N PRO A 203 18.51 -12.93 -6.45
CA PRO A 203 17.92 -13.84 -5.48
C PRO A 203 18.48 -13.68 -4.05
N ASP A 204 19.70 -13.16 -3.90
CA ASP A 204 20.36 -13.03 -2.59
C ASP A 204 20.15 -11.65 -1.94
N THR A 205 19.75 -10.64 -2.71
CA THR A 205 19.47 -9.28 -2.23
C THR A 205 17.97 -8.96 -2.27
N LEU A 206 17.18 -9.74 -3.01
CA LEU A 206 15.79 -9.44 -3.40
C LEU A 206 15.62 -8.10 -4.12
N LEU A 207 16.69 -7.61 -4.73
CA LEU A 207 16.65 -6.40 -5.55
C LEU A 207 16.10 -6.77 -6.93
N VAL A 208 15.09 -6.05 -7.38
CA VAL A 208 14.51 -6.19 -8.71
C VAL A 208 15.02 -5.05 -9.57
N ARG A 209 15.88 -5.36 -10.52
CA ARG A 209 16.43 -4.37 -11.47
C ARG A 209 15.35 -3.90 -12.44
N GLY A 210 15.27 -2.60 -12.69
CA GLY A 210 14.30 -2.02 -13.62
C GLY A 210 12.84 -2.37 -13.30
N ALA A 211 12.52 -2.58 -12.02
CA ALA A 211 11.17 -2.88 -11.52
C ALA A 211 10.12 -1.83 -11.97
N TYR A 212 10.56 -0.59 -12.16
CA TYR A 212 9.75 0.56 -12.52
C TYR A 212 10.11 1.15 -13.90
N ARG A 213 10.70 0.34 -14.79
CA ARG A 213 11.14 0.77 -16.14
C ARG A 213 10.05 1.31 -17.06
N MET A 214 8.78 1.06 -16.73
CA MET A 214 7.63 1.52 -17.53
C MET A 214 7.18 2.94 -17.19
N PHE A 215 7.73 3.54 -16.13
CA PHE A 215 7.51 4.95 -15.88
C PHE A 215 8.44 5.73 -16.80
N ASP A 216 7.89 6.53 -17.71
CA ASP A 216 8.66 7.36 -18.64
C ASP A 216 9.41 8.49 -17.89
N GLY A 217 8.94 8.87 -16.69
CA GLY A 217 9.54 9.89 -15.83
C GLY A 217 9.80 9.42 -14.39
N ASP A 218 9.93 10.35 -13.45
CA ASP A 218 10.16 10.02 -12.04
C ASP A 218 8.96 9.28 -11.41
N ILE A 219 9.26 8.33 -10.54
CA ILE A 219 8.24 7.56 -9.77
C ILE A 219 7.66 8.42 -8.64
N TYR A 220 8.47 9.34 -8.13
CA TYR A 220 8.13 10.23 -7.02
C TYR A 220 8.62 11.62 -7.40
N GLY A 221 7.77 12.65 -7.21
CA GLY A 221 8.19 14.05 -7.40
C GLY A 221 9.24 14.53 -6.38
N VAL A 222 9.45 13.77 -5.29
CA VAL A 222 10.51 14.02 -4.29
C VAL A 222 11.14 12.69 -3.88
N ARG A 223 12.46 12.70 -3.66
CA ARG A 223 13.18 11.53 -3.18
C ARG A 223 12.65 11.06 -1.81
N PRO A 224 12.30 9.78 -1.66
CA PRO A 224 11.79 9.26 -0.40
C PRO A 224 12.92 9.05 0.64
N HIS A 225 12.62 9.36 1.90
CA HIS A 225 13.52 9.22 3.05
C HIS A 225 12.81 8.54 4.22
N SER A 226 13.52 7.74 5.01
CA SER A 226 13.03 7.18 6.29
C SER A 226 13.40 8.02 7.50
N GLY A 227 14.43 8.88 7.40
CA GLY A 227 15.01 9.55 8.55
C GLY A 227 16.02 8.69 9.32
N ASP A 228 16.34 7.50 8.81
CA ASP A 228 17.49 6.68 9.25
C ASP A 228 18.58 6.83 8.19
N GLU A 229 19.64 7.55 8.51
CA GLU A 229 20.74 7.86 7.60
C GLU A 229 21.38 6.61 6.99
N ARG A 230 21.50 5.52 7.75
CA ARG A 230 22.12 4.28 7.26
C ARG A 230 21.23 3.56 6.27
N LEU A 231 19.92 3.56 6.53
CA LEU A 231 18.94 2.96 5.62
C LEU A 231 18.78 3.80 4.35
N ASP A 232 18.70 5.12 4.51
CA ASP A 232 18.61 6.06 3.40
C ASP A 232 19.85 5.98 2.50
N ALA A 233 21.05 5.93 3.09
CA ALA A 233 22.30 5.74 2.33
C ALA A 233 22.35 4.38 1.60
N TYR A 234 21.79 3.33 2.19
CA TYR A 234 21.69 2.02 1.53
C TYR A 234 20.74 2.07 0.32
N PHE A 235 19.52 2.59 0.49
CA PHE A 235 18.58 2.76 -0.63
C PHE A 235 19.18 3.68 -1.70
N ALA A 236 19.93 4.70 -1.30
CA ALA A 236 20.58 5.62 -2.22
C ALA A 236 21.64 4.98 -3.12
N ARG A 237 22.41 4.03 -2.57
CA ARG A 237 23.50 3.36 -3.29
C ARG A 237 23.04 2.14 -4.07
N GLU A 238 22.20 1.31 -3.46
CA GLU A 238 21.92 -0.03 -3.98
C GLU A 238 20.64 -0.05 -4.83
N VAL A 239 19.65 0.78 -4.50
CA VAL A 239 18.36 0.82 -5.20
C VAL A 239 18.39 1.94 -6.24
N GLY A 240 18.73 1.57 -7.47
CA GLY A 240 18.78 2.46 -8.62
C GLY A 240 17.44 3.18 -8.91
N PRO A 241 17.44 4.16 -9.83
CA PRO A 241 16.29 5.02 -10.10
C PRO A 241 15.00 4.27 -10.48
N LYS A 242 15.13 3.11 -11.11
CA LYS A 242 14.01 2.27 -11.52
C LYS A 242 13.99 0.91 -10.84
N ASP A 243 14.87 0.69 -9.87
CA ASP A 243 14.94 -0.56 -9.14
C ASP A 243 13.97 -0.56 -7.96
N ALA A 244 13.66 -1.75 -7.45
CA ALA A 244 12.84 -1.89 -6.25
C ALA A 244 13.36 -3.03 -5.38
N LEU A 245 13.23 -2.88 -4.07
CA LEU A 245 13.40 -3.99 -3.15
C LEU A 245 12.09 -4.81 -3.12
N LEU A 246 12.19 -6.11 -3.37
CA LEU A 246 11.08 -7.04 -3.16
C LEU A 246 11.10 -7.51 -1.71
N VAL A 247 10.24 -6.91 -0.90
CA VAL A 247 10.16 -7.19 0.53
C VAL A 247 9.23 -8.37 0.75
N VAL A 248 9.70 -9.36 1.51
CA VAL A 248 8.92 -10.53 1.93
C VAL A 248 8.81 -10.52 3.45
N ALA A 249 7.59 -10.40 3.96
CA ALA A 249 7.29 -10.42 5.38
C ALA A 249 6.45 -11.63 5.78
N ARG A 250 6.67 -12.16 6.99
CA ARG A 250 5.85 -13.24 7.56
C ARG A 250 4.94 -12.70 8.66
N VAL A 251 3.63 -12.82 8.44
CA VAL A 251 2.59 -12.37 9.36
C VAL A 251 1.78 -13.58 9.86
N GLY A 252 1.50 -13.61 11.15
CA GLY A 252 0.54 -14.52 11.77
C GLY A 252 -0.26 -13.79 12.85
N ALA A 253 -1.20 -14.50 13.49
CA ALA A 253 -2.05 -13.90 14.53
C ALA A 253 -1.26 -13.20 15.65
N PRO A 254 -0.16 -13.76 16.21
CA PRO A 254 0.59 -13.07 17.27
C PRO A 254 1.23 -11.75 16.82
N SER A 255 1.79 -11.70 15.61
CA SER A 255 2.38 -10.46 15.08
C SER A 255 1.31 -9.43 14.76
N LEU A 256 0.14 -9.87 14.29
CA LEU A 256 -0.99 -8.97 14.04
C LEU A 256 -1.49 -8.33 15.35
N VAL A 257 -1.66 -9.13 16.41
CA VAL A 257 -2.06 -8.62 17.73
C VAL A 257 -1.09 -7.54 18.21
N ARG A 258 0.23 -7.75 18.05
CA ARG A 258 1.24 -6.74 18.41
C ARG A 258 1.10 -5.45 17.60
N ILE A 259 0.89 -5.56 16.28
CA ILE A 259 0.65 -4.39 15.42
C ILE A 259 -0.58 -3.61 15.89
N LEU A 260 -1.68 -4.30 16.16
CA LEU A 260 -2.93 -3.68 16.60
C LEU A 260 -2.80 -3.04 17.99
N ALA A 261 -2.13 -3.73 18.92
CA ALA A 261 -1.87 -3.21 20.26
C ALA A 261 -0.99 -1.96 20.23
N GLY A 262 0.11 -1.98 19.47
CA GLY A 262 1.00 -0.82 19.32
C GLY A 262 0.27 0.39 18.73
N ARG A 263 -0.63 0.17 17.76
CA ARG A 263 -1.48 1.23 17.20
C ARG A 263 -2.49 1.77 18.22
N ALA A 264 -3.11 0.90 19.01
CA ALA A 264 -4.03 1.33 20.06
C ALA A 264 -3.31 2.17 21.12
N MET A 265 -2.08 1.78 21.50
CA MET A 265 -1.25 2.56 22.43
C MET A 265 -0.84 3.91 21.84
N ALA A 266 -0.34 3.94 20.60
CA ALA A 266 0.01 5.19 19.93
C ALA A 266 -1.18 6.17 19.83
N ARG A 267 -2.39 5.65 19.59
CA ARG A 267 -3.62 6.46 19.60
C ARG A 267 -3.93 7.04 20.97
N ARG A 268 -3.71 6.29 22.04
CA ARG A 268 -3.89 6.78 23.42
C ARG A 268 -2.86 7.85 23.77
N SER A 269 -1.60 7.65 23.39
CA SER A 269 -0.53 8.65 23.61
C SER A 269 -0.72 9.92 22.79
N ALA A 270 -1.35 9.84 21.61
CA ALA A 270 -1.72 10.99 20.80
C ALA A 270 -2.98 11.73 21.32
N GLY A 271 -3.62 11.23 22.39
CA GLY A 271 -4.91 11.70 22.89
C GLY A 271 -4.83 12.60 24.13
N ARG A 272 -4.45 13.87 23.93
CA ARG A 272 -5.10 15.02 24.58
C ARG A 272 -5.07 16.19 23.59
N PRO A 273 -6.15 16.49 22.85
CA PRO A 273 -6.18 17.69 22.02
C PRO A 273 -6.17 18.92 22.96
N PRO A 274 -5.38 19.96 22.67
CA PRO A 274 -5.60 21.25 23.31
C PRO A 274 -7.01 21.70 22.95
N SER A 275 -7.82 21.89 23.98
CA SER A 275 -9.13 22.50 23.91
C SER A 275 -9.04 23.86 23.21
N GLY A 276 -9.83 24.04 22.14
CA GLY A 276 -10.21 25.35 21.64
C GLY A 276 -9.18 26.06 20.76
N GLY A 277 -9.28 25.84 19.46
CA GLY A 277 -8.66 26.71 18.47
C GLY A 277 -9.18 26.36 17.08
N ARG A 278 -10.06 27.20 16.53
CA ARG A 278 -10.40 27.18 15.10
C ARG A 278 -9.09 27.15 14.29
N PRO A 279 -8.96 26.34 13.23
CA PRO A 279 -7.82 26.47 12.34
C PRO A 279 -7.92 27.81 11.59
N SER A 280 -7.16 28.79 12.04
CA SER A 280 -6.88 30.00 11.28
C SER A 280 -6.15 29.61 9.99
N HIS A 281 -6.57 30.20 8.87
CA HIS A 281 -5.85 30.15 7.60
C HIS A 281 -4.38 30.56 7.82
N VAL A 282 -3.45 29.61 7.79
CA VAL A 282 -2.01 29.87 7.75
C VAL A 282 -1.52 29.70 6.32
N ARG A 283 -0.82 30.73 5.83
CA ARG A 283 -0.25 30.85 4.47
C ARG A 283 0.71 29.69 4.13
N PRO A 284 0.87 29.32 2.85
CA PRO A 284 1.52 28.07 2.45
C PRO A 284 3.06 28.02 2.39
N GLU A 285 3.81 29.02 2.86
CA GLU A 285 5.23 29.14 2.47
C GLU A 285 6.30 28.78 3.53
N GLU A 286 5.94 28.53 4.80
CA GLU A 286 6.97 28.49 5.87
C GLU A 286 7.16 27.16 6.63
N GLN A 287 6.58 26.04 6.16
CA GLN A 287 6.65 24.74 6.89
C GLN A 287 7.29 23.58 6.13
N VAL A 288 8.12 23.85 5.12
CA VAL A 288 8.72 22.79 4.28
C VAL A 288 9.87 22.02 4.98
N HIS A 289 10.40 22.48 6.13
CA HIS A 289 11.67 21.95 6.65
C HIS A 289 11.65 20.92 7.79
N ARG A 290 10.51 20.57 8.42
CA ARG A 290 10.50 19.63 9.57
C ARG A 290 9.28 18.72 9.67
N SER A 291 9.07 17.84 8.70
CA SER A 291 8.10 16.76 8.86
C SER A 291 8.59 15.46 8.23
N VAL A 292 8.96 14.50 9.08
CA VAL A 292 9.28 13.12 8.70
C VAL A 292 8.02 12.48 8.08
N PRO A 293 8.06 12.01 6.82
CA PRO A 293 6.92 11.34 6.22
C PRO A 293 6.76 9.93 6.78
N ASN A 294 5.58 9.61 7.32
CA ASN A 294 5.19 8.23 7.61
C ASN A 294 5.03 7.47 6.29
N GLY A 295 6.05 6.68 5.94
CA GLY A 295 6.24 6.02 4.66
C GLY A 295 5.06 5.19 4.16
N ALA A 296 4.63 5.48 2.93
CA ALA A 296 3.87 4.57 2.07
C ALA A 296 3.57 5.23 0.73
N GLY A 297 4.19 4.72 -0.33
CA GLY A 297 3.89 5.10 -1.69
C GLY A 297 4.59 4.19 -2.70
N ALA A 298 3.81 3.59 -3.59
CA ALA A 298 4.18 2.84 -4.80
C ALA A 298 4.67 1.38 -4.63
N SER A 299 3.82 0.44 -5.05
CA SER A 299 4.12 -0.99 -5.27
C SER A 299 3.38 -1.48 -6.51
N GLY A 300 4.00 -2.31 -7.36
CA GLY A 300 3.29 -3.32 -8.18
C GLY A 300 2.54 -2.98 -9.46
N LEU A 301 2.99 -3.53 -10.59
CA LEU A 301 2.19 -4.00 -11.73
C LEU A 301 1.91 -5.50 -11.63
N ILE A 302 0.92 -5.91 -12.40
CA ILE A 302 0.54 -7.28 -12.72
C ILE A 302 0.96 -7.55 -14.18
N PRO A 303 1.53 -8.72 -14.54
CA PRO A 303 1.81 -9.02 -15.93
C PRO A 303 0.52 -9.37 -16.67
N GLY A 304 0.51 -9.02 -17.94
CA GLY A 304 -0.57 -9.31 -18.87
C GLY A 304 -0.91 -10.79 -18.91
N ALA A 305 -2.21 -11.05 -19.03
CA ALA A 305 -2.80 -12.31 -19.38
C ALA A 305 -2.05 -12.94 -20.57
N ARG A 306 -1.75 -14.24 -20.48
CA ARG A 306 -1.58 -15.05 -21.68
C ARG A 306 -2.97 -15.58 -22.07
N PRO A 307 -3.26 -15.71 -23.38
CA PRO A 307 -4.50 -16.31 -23.86
C PRO A 307 -4.70 -17.73 -23.32
#